data_AF-A0A5P9IIE9-F1
#
_entry.id   AF-A0A5P9IIE9-F1
#
_cell.length_a   1.000
_cell.length_b   1.000
_cell.length_c   1.000
_cell.angle_alpha   90.00
_cell.angle_beta   90.00
_cell.angle_gamma   90.00
#
_symmetry.space_group_name_H-M   'P 1'
#
loop_
_entity.id
_entity.type
_entity.pdbx_description
1 polymer ?
#
loop_
_entity_poly.entity_id
_entity_poly.type
_entity_poly.pdbx_seq_one_letter_code
_entity_poly.pdbx_strand_id
1 'polypeptide(L)'
;MSASHPLPSHAAGKQSRGRGAAIVIYMLFLGSVLAVVTAPIGVLIAHLKRRDAALWVQSHLQFQIRTFWLGVLGGALFVAAWQLLGLVGAPAVAPWALGYVYFTACLIWMVARCGVGIGRLTANAPIRDPRSLAFGGARVTLADA
;
A
#
# COMPACT_ATOMS: atom_id res chain seq x y z
N MET A 1 5.10 -35.65 32.84
CA MET A 1 4.76 -34.40 33.55
C MET A 1 5.35 -33.25 32.75
N SER A 2 4.54 -32.53 31.97
CA SER A 2 4.99 -31.41 31.15
C SER A 2 5.10 -30.18 32.03
N ALA A 3 6.33 -29.70 32.27
CA ALA A 3 6.55 -28.46 33.02
C ALA A 3 6.06 -27.28 32.18
N SER A 4 4.90 -26.73 32.52
CA SER A 4 4.44 -25.44 32.01
C SER A 4 5.32 -24.35 32.64
N HIS A 5 6.38 -23.95 31.95
CA HIS A 5 7.18 -22.79 32.36
C HIS A 5 6.32 -21.53 32.18
N PRO A 6 5.84 -20.89 33.27
CA PRO A 6 5.00 -19.71 33.13
C PRO A 6 5.90 -18.54 32.71
N LEU A 7 5.54 -17.86 31.62
CA LEU A 7 6.30 -16.69 31.19
C LEU A 7 6.21 -15.60 32.27
N PRO A 8 7.31 -14.94 32.63
CA PRO A 8 7.32 -13.94 33.71
C PRO A 8 6.35 -12.79 33.41
N SER A 9 5.35 -12.62 34.28
CA SER A 9 4.20 -11.72 34.15
C SER A 9 4.52 -10.23 34.30
N HIS A 10 5.79 -9.85 34.53
CA HIS A 10 6.21 -8.47 34.80
C HIS A 10 6.78 -7.69 33.60
N ALA A 11 6.92 -8.27 32.41
CA ALA A 11 7.68 -7.64 31.30
C ALA A 11 6.84 -7.04 30.14
N ALA A 12 5.52 -7.25 30.10
CA ALA A 12 4.66 -6.82 28.99
C ALA A 12 4.05 -5.43 29.22
N GLY A 13 4.85 -4.37 29.02
CA GLY A 13 4.40 -2.98 29.10
C GLY A 13 3.94 -2.40 27.75
N LYS A 14 3.16 -1.31 27.75
CA LYS A 14 2.89 -0.53 26.53
C LYS A 14 4.17 0.00 25.85
N GLN A 15 5.26 0.12 26.60
CA GLN A 15 6.56 0.62 26.16
C GLN A 15 7.58 -0.50 25.84
N SER A 16 7.18 -1.77 25.80
CA SER A 16 8.11 -2.86 25.48
C SER A 16 8.78 -2.62 24.13
N ARG A 17 10.12 -2.69 24.11
CA ARG A 17 10.92 -2.53 22.89
C ARG A 17 10.44 -3.52 21.82
N GLY A 18 10.25 -3.05 20.60
CA GLY A 18 9.77 -3.87 19.48
C GLY A 18 8.25 -3.99 19.33
N ARG A 19 7.44 -3.56 20.31
CA ARG A 19 5.96 -3.58 20.18
C ARG A 19 5.46 -2.74 19.01
N GLY A 20 6.03 -1.55 18.81
CA GLY A 20 5.70 -0.68 17.67
C GLY A 20 6.02 -1.32 16.33
N ALA A 21 7.21 -1.93 16.20
CA ALA A 21 7.62 -2.64 14.99
C ALA A 21 6.68 -3.83 14.70
N ALA A 22 6.31 -4.60 15.71
CA ALA A 22 5.35 -5.69 15.56
C ALA A 22 3.97 -5.21 15.07
N ILE A 23 3.45 -4.11 15.62
CA ILE A 23 2.17 -3.52 15.17
C ILE A 23 2.28 -3.09 13.69
N VAL A 24 3.38 -2.42 13.32
CA VAL A 24 3.62 -2.01 11.92
C VAL A 24 3.62 -3.23 10.99
N ILE A 25 4.35 -4.30 11.35
CA ILE A 25 4.39 -5.54 10.55
C ILE A 25 2.99 -6.15 10.41
N TYR A 26 2.22 -6.26 11.49
CA TYR A 26 0.84 -6.76 11.44
C TYR A 26 -0.03 -5.91 10.51
N MET A 27 0.10 -4.58 10.56
CA MET A 27 -0.64 -3.68 9.67
C MET A 27 -0.20 -3.82 8.21
N LEU A 28 1.09 -4.05 7.95
CA LEU A 28 1.61 -4.33 6.60
C LEU A 28 1.05 -5.65 6.05
N PHE A 29 1.00 -6.70 6.86
CA PHE A 29 0.45 -8.01 6.46
C PHE A 29 -1.07 -7.94 6.24
N LEU A 30 -1.79 -7.26 7.12
CA LEU A 30 -3.23 -7.07 6.92
C LEU A 30 -3.48 -6.20 5.69
N GLY A 31 -2.72 -5.12 5.54
CA GLY A 31 -2.79 -4.21 4.41
C GLY A 31 -2.52 -4.88 3.06
N SER A 32 -1.58 -5.84 2.99
CA SER A 32 -1.27 -6.55 1.74
C SER A 32 -2.45 -7.40 1.25
N VAL A 33 -3.12 -8.12 2.15
CA VAL A 33 -4.31 -8.91 1.83
C VAL A 33 -5.49 -8.01 1.45
N LEU A 34 -5.72 -6.94 2.24
CA LEU A 34 -6.77 -5.98 1.99
C LEU A 34 -6.57 -5.24 0.66
N ALA A 35 -5.33 -4.91 0.28
CA ALA A 35 -5.03 -4.24 -0.98
C ALA A 35 -5.44 -5.07 -2.21
N VAL A 36 -5.39 -6.41 -2.11
CA VAL A 36 -5.78 -7.28 -3.23
C VAL A 36 -7.30 -7.51 -3.23
N VAL A 37 -7.86 -7.89 -2.09
CA VAL A 37 -9.27 -8.35 -2.02
C VAL A 37 -10.25 -7.20 -1.87
N THR A 38 -9.92 -6.18 -1.07
CA THR A 38 -10.87 -5.13 -0.69
C THR A 38 -10.73 -3.84 -1.50
N ALA A 39 -9.64 -3.66 -2.23
CA ALA A 39 -9.46 -2.48 -3.09
C ALA A 39 -10.57 -2.27 -4.14
N PRO A 40 -11.17 -3.31 -4.76
CA PRO A 40 -12.31 -3.13 -5.66
C PRO A 40 -13.54 -2.52 -4.98
N ILE A 41 -13.80 -2.90 -3.73
CA ILE A 41 -14.90 -2.33 -2.94
C ILE A 41 -14.58 -0.87 -2.60
N GLY A 42 -13.33 -0.59 -2.21
CA GLY A 42 -12.87 0.76 -1.89
C GLY A 42 -13.01 1.73 -3.07
N VAL A 43 -12.63 1.31 -4.28
CA VAL A 43 -12.75 2.18 -5.47
C VAL A 43 -14.21 2.40 -5.88
N LEU A 44 -15.08 1.40 -5.69
CA LEU A 44 -16.51 1.55 -5.93
C LEU A 44 -17.11 2.62 -5.02
N ILE A 45 -16.84 2.53 -3.71
CA ILE A 45 -17.29 3.54 -2.74
C ILE A 45 -16.73 4.92 -3.11
N ALA A 46 -15.47 4.99 -3.54
CA ALA A 46 -14.86 6.25 -3.95
C ALA A 46 -15.57 6.85 -5.17
N HIS A 47 -15.96 6.05 -6.17
CA HIS A 47 -16.73 6.53 -7.32
C HIS A 47 -18.11 7.06 -6.93
N LEU A 48 -18.80 6.35 -6.03
CA LEU A 48 -20.14 6.75 -5.55
C LEU A 48 -20.07 8.06 -4.75
N LYS A 49 -19.17 8.14 -3.76
CA LYS A 49 -19.09 9.30 -2.85
C LYS A 49 -18.40 10.51 -3.47
N ARG A 50 -17.69 10.38 -4.59
CA ARG A 50 -16.93 11.50 -5.18
C ARG A 50 -17.82 12.65 -5.63
N ARG A 51 -19.05 12.39 -6.06
CA ARG A 51 -19.95 13.44 -6.57
C ARG A 51 -20.51 14.33 -5.45
N ASP A 52 -20.71 13.75 -4.27
CA ASP A 52 -21.34 14.43 -3.13
C ASP A 52 -20.32 14.98 -2.11
N ALA A 53 -19.02 14.74 -2.33
CA ALA A 53 -17.97 15.16 -1.42
C ALA A 53 -17.56 16.63 -1.64
N ALA A 54 -17.10 17.31 -0.58
CA ALA A 54 -16.48 18.64 -0.70
C ALA A 54 -15.27 18.60 -1.65
N LEU A 55 -15.02 19.68 -2.40
CA LEU A 55 -14.00 19.73 -3.47
C LEU A 55 -12.61 19.26 -3.02
N TRP A 56 -12.18 19.61 -1.81
CA TRP A 56 -10.89 19.18 -1.27
C TRP A 56 -10.85 17.67 -0.96
N VAL A 57 -11.97 17.07 -0.55
CA VAL A 57 -12.11 15.62 -0.34
C VAL A 57 -12.19 14.88 -1.69
N GLN A 58 -12.82 15.47 -2.71
CA GLN A 58 -12.86 14.89 -4.06
C GLN A 58 -11.45 14.65 -4.61
N SER A 59 -10.48 15.50 -4.27
CA SER A 59 -9.07 15.31 -4.66
C SER A 59 -8.47 14.02 -4.08
N HIS A 60 -8.84 13.65 -2.84
CA HIS A 60 -8.41 12.41 -2.19
C HIS A 60 -9.06 11.19 -2.83
N LEU A 61 -10.37 11.26 -3.07
CA LEU A 61 -11.11 10.17 -3.73
C LEU A 61 -10.60 9.94 -5.16
N GLN A 62 -10.32 11.01 -5.91
CA GLN A 62 -9.74 10.91 -7.25
C GLN A 62 -8.34 10.29 -7.23
N PHE A 63 -7.51 10.66 -6.26
CA PHE A 63 -6.18 10.09 -6.10
C PHE A 63 -6.23 8.59 -5.79
N GLN A 64 -7.16 8.15 -4.92
CA GLN A 64 -7.35 6.73 -4.61
C GLN A 64 -7.89 5.94 -5.80
N ILE A 65 -8.87 6.49 -6.52
CA ILE A 65 -9.37 5.89 -7.76
C ILE A 65 -8.23 5.67 -8.76
N ARG A 66 -7.35 6.67 -8.94
CA ARG A 66 -6.19 6.53 -9.83
C ARG A 66 -5.17 5.51 -9.33
N THR A 67 -4.92 5.46 -8.02
CA THR A 67 -4.00 4.46 -7.45
C THR A 67 -4.50 3.05 -7.74
N PHE A 68 -5.81 2.80 -7.62
CA PHE A 68 -6.41 1.52 -7.99
C PHE A 68 -6.18 1.19 -9.47
N TRP A 69 -6.55 2.10 -10.38
CA TRP A 69 -6.41 1.85 -11.82
C TRP A 69 -4.96 1.69 -12.28
N LEU A 70 -4.02 2.43 -11.69
CA LEU A 70 -2.59 2.24 -11.94
C LEU A 70 -2.12 0.87 -11.45
N GLY A 71 -2.61 0.41 -10.30
CA GLY A 71 -2.34 -0.95 -9.80
C GLY A 71 -2.90 -2.03 -10.73
N VAL A 72 -4.12 -1.85 -11.24
CA VAL A 72 -4.74 -2.78 -12.21
C VAL A 72 -3.96 -2.81 -13.53
N LEU A 73 -3.61 -1.65 -14.08
CA LEU A 73 -2.83 -1.55 -15.33
C LEU A 73 -1.43 -2.16 -15.17
N GLY A 74 -0.75 -1.84 -14.07
CA GLY A 74 0.54 -2.46 -13.74
C GLY A 74 0.43 -3.97 -13.61
N GLY A 75 -0.63 -4.45 -12.94
CA GLY A 75 -0.86 -5.88 -12.73
C GLY A 75 -1.11 -6.61 -14.05
N ALA A 76 -1.91 -6.02 -14.93
CA ALA A 76 -2.15 -6.56 -16.27
C ALA A 76 -0.86 -6.62 -17.11
N LEU A 77 -0.04 -5.55 -17.08
CA LEU A 77 1.24 -5.52 -17.77
C LEU A 77 2.23 -6.56 -17.21
N PHE A 78 2.25 -6.73 -15.89
CA PHE A 78 3.05 -7.75 -15.22
C PHE A 78 2.63 -9.16 -15.65
N VAL A 79 1.33 -9.46 -15.65
CA VAL A 79 0.83 -10.77 -16.11
C VAL A 79 1.20 -11.01 -17.58
N ALA A 80 1.08 -10.00 -18.44
CA ALA A 80 1.50 -10.10 -19.83
C ALA A 80 3.02 -10.38 -19.96
N ALA A 81 3.86 -9.65 -19.22
CA ALA A 81 5.31 -9.86 -19.20
C ALA A 81 5.68 -11.26 -18.68
N TRP A 82 5.01 -11.72 -17.61
CA TRP A 82 5.18 -13.06 -17.04
C TRP A 82 4.82 -14.16 -18.06
N GLN A 83 3.70 -14.01 -18.76
CA GLN A 83 3.28 -14.96 -19.79
C GLN A 83 4.30 -14.99 -20.94
N LEU A 84 4.74 -13.83 -21.44
CA LEU A 84 5.75 -13.75 -22.49
C LEU A 84 7.07 -14.43 -22.10
N LEU A 85 7.53 -14.25 -20.87
CA LEU A 85 8.71 -14.95 -20.33
C LEU A 85 8.52 -16.47 -20.35
N GLY A 86 7.31 -16.95 -20.03
CA GLY A 86 6.94 -18.36 -20.13
C GLY A 86 6.95 -18.87 -21.57
N LEU A 87 6.43 -18.10 -22.53
CA LEU A 87 6.40 -18.47 -23.95
C LEU A 87 7.81 -18.54 -24.58
N VAL A 88 8.73 -17.66 -24.18
CA VAL A 88 10.11 -17.60 -24.70
C VAL A 88 10.99 -18.75 -24.14
N GLY A 89 10.45 -19.57 -23.24
CA GLY A 89 11.18 -20.69 -22.63
C GLY A 89 12.26 -20.23 -21.64
N ALA A 90 12.10 -19.04 -21.04
CA ALA A 90 13.02 -18.54 -20.02
C ALA A 90 13.06 -19.50 -18.81
N PRO A 91 14.19 -19.60 -18.10
CA PRO A 91 14.27 -20.42 -16.89
C PRO A 91 13.24 -19.96 -15.86
N ALA A 92 12.58 -20.89 -15.17
CA ALA A 92 11.48 -20.62 -14.24
C ALA A 92 11.84 -19.62 -13.11
N VAL A 93 13.13 -19.45 -12.83
CA VAL A 93 13.64 -18.45 -11.88
C VAL A 93 13.37 -17.01 -12.34
N ALA A 94 13.43 -16.74 -13.64
CA ALA A 94 13.26 -15.40 -14.21
C ALA A 94 11.85 -14.81 -13.97
N PRO A 95 10.74 -15.48 -14.32
CA PRO A 95 9.42 -14.99 -13.99
C PRO A 95 9.26 -14.88 -12.47
N TRP A 96 9.66 -15.89 -11.68
CA TRP A 96 9.54 -15.85 -10.22
C TRP A 96 10.22 -14.62 -9.57
N ALA A 97 11.45 -14.33 -9.98
CA ALA A 97 12.18 -13.15 -9.53
C ALA A 97 11.48 -11.84 -9.93
N LEU A 98 10.99 -11.76 -11.17
CA LEU A 98 10.21 -10.61 -11.64
C LEU A 98 8.95 -10.41 -10.79
N GLY A 99 8.22 -11.48 -10.47
CA GLY A 99 7.03 -11.43 -9.63
C GLY A 99 7.31 -10.94 -8.23
N TYR A 100 8.37 -11.44 -7.60
CA TYR A 100 8.76 -11.01 -6.26
C TYR A 100 9.12 -9.52 -6.22
N VAL A 101 9.92 -9.05 -7.19
CA VAL A 101 10.31 -7.63 -7.29
C VAL A 101 9.09 -6.75 -7.57
N TYR A 102 8.25 -7.15 -8.52
CA TYR A 102 7.04 -6.40 -8.89
C TYR A 102 6.07 -6.28 -7.70
N PHE A 103 5.74 -7.39 -7.03
CA PHE A 103 4.84 -7.37 -5.87
C PHE A 103 5.36 -6.49 -4.73
N THR A 104 6.66 -6.61 -4.43
CA THR A 104 7.30 -5.82 -3.37
C THR A 104 7.28 -4.32 -3.70
N ALA A 105 7.65 -3.96 -4.94
CA ALA A 105 7.59 -2.58 -5.40
C ALA A 105 6.16 -2.01 -5.38
N CYS A 106 5.18 -2.80 -5.82
CA CYS A 106 3.76 -2.43 -5.78
C CYS A 106 3.24 -2.21 -4.35
N LEU A 107 3.60 -3.09 -3.40
CA LEU A 107 3.21 -2.92 -2.00
C LEU A 107 3.83 -1.66 -1.39
N ILE A 108 5.13 -1.43 -1.58
CA ILE A 108 5.81 -0.23 -1.10
C ILE A 108 5.14 1.02 -1.68
N TRP A 109 4.90 1.02 -2.99
CA TRP A 109 4.23 2.12 -3.68
C TRP A 109 2.81 2.35 -3.14
N MET A 110 2.01 1.29 -2.96
CA MET A 110 0.64 1.38 -2.42
C MET A 110 0.63 1.96 -1.01
N VAL A 111 1.50 1.46 -0.12
CA VAL A 111 1.65 1.94 1.25
C VAL A 111 2.03 3.42 1.25
N ALA A 112 2.99 3.83 0.41
CA ALA A 112 3.41 5.21 0.31
C ALA A 112 2.29 6.13 -0.20
N ARG A 113 1.51 5.70 -1.21
CA ARG A 113 0.34 6.45 -1.71
C ARG A 113 -0.72 6.63 -0.63
N CYS A 114 -1.04 5.57 0.10
CA CYS A 114 -1.97 5.63 1.23
C CYS A 114 -1.44 6.55 2.34
N GLY A 115 -0.16 6.46 2.70
CA GLY A 115 0.48 7.33 3.68
C GLY A 115 0.39 8.82 3.31
N VAL A 116 0.69 9.17 2.06
CA VAL A 116 0.55 10.55 1.55
C VAL A 116 -0.90 11.02 1.60
N GLY A 117 -1.85 10.16 1.22
CA GLY A 117 -3.28 10.47 1.26
C GLY A 117 -3.78 10.72 2.68
N ILE A 118 -3.44 9.83 3.62
CA ILE A 118 -3.83 9.95 5.03
C ILE A 118 -3.18 11.17 5.67
N GLY A 119 -1.88 11.38 5.47
CA GLY A 119 -1.16 12.50 6.08
C GLY A 119 -1.70 13.87 5.66
N ARG A 120 -2.17 14.01 4.41
CA ARG A 120 -2.83 15.24 3.97
C ARG A 120 -4.26 15.37 4.46
N LEU A 121 -4.98 14.25 4.50
CA LEU A 121 -6.34 14.22 5.02
C LEU A 121 -6.37 14.63 6.51
N THR A 122 -5.46 14.11 7.32
CA THR A 122 -5.33 14.47 8.75
C THR A 122 -4.84 15.90 8.96
N ALA A 123 -4.10 16.46 8.00
CA ALA A 123 -3.72 17.87 7.97
C ALA A 123 -4.83 18.80 7.40
N ASN A 124 -6.02 18.29 7.09
CA ASN A 124 -7.12 19.03 6.43
C ASN A 124 -6.69 19.74 5.12
N ALA A 125 -5.72 19.15 4.41
CA ALA A 125 -5.15 19.73 3.20
C ALA A 125 -5.57 18.90 1.96
N PRO A 126 -5.89 19.53 0.82
CA PRO A 126 -6.19 18.82 -0.41
C PRO A 126 -4.94 18.12 -1.00
N ILE A 127 -5.18 17.11 -1.83
CA ILE A 127 -4.14 16.56 -2.69
C ILE A 127 -3.86 17.57 -3.81
N ARG A 128 -2.63 18.08 -3.84
CA ARG A 128 -2.15 19.14 -4.74
C ARG A 128 -2.15 18.65 -6.19
N ASP A 129 -1.69 17.42 -6.42
CA ASP A 129 -1.73 16.80 -7.74
C ASP A 129 -2.37 15.40 -7.69
N PRO A 130 -3.71 15.32 -7.79
CA PRO A 130 -4.43 14.04 -7.78
C PRO A 130 -4.17 13.20 -9.05
N ARG A 131 -3.47 13.74 -10.06
CA ARG A 131 -3.13 13.05 -11.31
C ARG A 131 -1.72 12.46 -11.32
N SER A 132 -0.89 12.81 -10.35
CA SER A 132 0.49 12.35 -10.26
C SER A 132 0.63 10.81 -10.21
N LEU A 133 1.65 10.32 -10.91
CA LEU A 133 2.03 8.91 -10.96
C LEU A 133 2.75 8.43 -9.67
N ALA A 134 3.45 9.34 -8.99
CA ALA A 134 4.20 9.05 -7.77
C ALA A 134 3.48 9.53 -6.49
N PHE A 135 3.64 10.79 -6.05
CA PHE A 135 3.29 11.18 -4.66
C PHE A 135 2.41 12.43 -4.49
N GLY A 136 1.41 12.67 -5.33
CA GLY A 136 0.46 13.77 -5.09
C GLY A 136 1.08 15.18 -5.16
N GLY A 137 2.25 15.31 -5.79
CA GLY A 137 3.08 16.52 -5.77
C GLY A 137 3.85 16.75 -4.47
N ALA A 138 4.14 15.71 -3.67
CA ALA A 138 5.04 15.82 -2.53
C ALA A 138 6.48 16.10 -3.02
N ARG A 139 7.00 17.29 -2.74
CA ARG A 139 8.45 17.54 -2.79
C ARG A 139 9.04 17.03 -1.47
N VAL A 140 9.96 16.08 -1.55
CA VAL A 140 10.81 15.71 -0.40
C VAL A 140 11.88 16.79 -0.33
N THR A 141 11.67 17.81 0.50
CA THR A 141 12.72 18.76 0.84
C THR A 141 13.55 18.16 1.96
N LEU A 142 14.76 17.68 1.63
CA LEU A 142 15.78 17.24 2.59
C LEU A 142 16.43 18.45 3.28
N ALA A 143 15.63 19.41 3.74
CA ALA A 143 16.12 20.64 4.36
C ALA A 143 16.38 20.49 5.86
N ASP A 144 16.00 19.35 6.46
CA ASP A 144 16.21 19.08 7.88
C ASP A 144 17.01 17.78 8.04
N ALA A 145 18.34 17.91 7.96
CA ALA A 145 19.33 16.95 8.45
C ALA A 145 20.46 17.72 9.12
#